data_AF-A0A7W2EBP7-F1
#
_entry.id   AF-A0A7W2EBP7-F1
#
_cell.length_a   1.000
_cell.length_b   1.000
_cell.length_c   1.000
_cell.angle_alpha   90.00
_cell.angle_beta   90.00
_cell.angle_gamma   90.00
#
_symmetry.space_group_name_H-M   'P 1'
#
loop_
_entity.id
_entity.type
_entity.pdbx_description
1 polymer ?
#
loop_
_entity_poly.entity_id
_entity_poly.type
_entity_poly.pdbx_seq_one_letter_code
_entity_poly.pdbx_strand_id
1 'polypeptide(L)'
;MKLKEHQPEGFLGEYASNPLGRVTPVATFATLGGDDDRSKVLEFAGTIFGEAFTPDAMVSEKTLTYTEWTEEIAQTYGRSTTPLPPDIDELRGIVDAVVDDTSGRGHADVVLDIFRTQLWGVDAGADLDATIAVYSVHPITQALLGGAGNANPLIKHEGEDAKTLPEEMFDPIVLRSLGEDTAREFVTHLLTAVAHLRALAGEAYGFCGKRLPGVETHLWVREVSRIERAVTPTEDGQVFRFADDGHIGAEDSAVWLPAIYCRECGRAGWMTAHEPGTDAVVLNGGEIRKASVDKPELPRPLIDATNEYRRAVAEGMEPGAFDGEDGKRALMWFHTSTRTLSTTEPSDEDRAEGRSVPVLSTRG
;
A
#
# COMPACT_ATOMS: atom_id res chain seq x y z
N MET A 1 -5.45 45.36 10.55
CA MET A 1 -4.77 44.06 10.33
C MET A 1 -3.28 44.26 10.62
N LYS A 2 -2.79 43.74 11.76
CA LYS A 2 -1.47 44.08 12.34
C LYS A 2 -0.26 43.83 11.41
N LEU A 3 -0.40 42.96 10.41
CA LEU A 3 0.67 42.63 9.46
C LEU A 3 1.16 43.82 8.62
N LYS A 4 0.32 44.81 8.32
CA LYS A 4 0.73 46.01 7.55
C LYS A 4 1.61 46.97 8.34
N GLU A 5 1.40 47.05 9.66
CA GLU A 5 2.10 47.97 10.56
C GLU A 5 3.57 47.59 10.77
N HIS A 6 3.94 46.34 10.46
CA HIS A 6 5.30 45.82 10.59
C HIS A 6 6.07 45.76 9.26
N GLN A 7 5.51 46.29 8.17
CA GLN A 7 6.18 46.27 6.86
C GLN A 7 7.06 47.50 6.65
N PRO A 8 8.19 47.38 5.91
CA PRO A 8 9.03 48.52 5.55
C PRO A 8 8.28 49.58 4.74
N GLU A 9 8.71 50.84 4.84
CA GLU A 9 8.17 51.94 4.04
C GLU A 9 8.30 51.64 2.53
N GLY A 10 7.22 51.85 1.77
CA GLY A 10 7.15 51.54 0.34
C GLY A 10 6.91 50.06 -0.02
N PHE A 11 6.89 49.15 0.96
CA PHE A 11 6.70 47.71 0.70
C PHE A 11 5.35 47.38 0.06
N LEU A 12 4.27 48.07 0.44
CA LEU A 12 2.93 47.75 -0.07
C LEU A 12 2.75 48.13 -1.56
N GLY A 13 3.37 49.23 -2.01
CA GLY A 13 3.27 49.71 -3.40
C GLY A 13 1.82 49.80 -3.90
N GLU A 14 1.57 49.23 -5.09
CA GLU A 14 0.24 49.16 -5.72
C GLU A 14 -0.78 48.32 -4.95
N TYR A 15 -0.35 47.47 -4.02
CA TYR A 15 -1.20 46.55 -3.26
C TYR A 15 -1.68 47.13 -1.92
N ALA A 16 -1.49 48.43 -1.68
CA ALA A 16 -1.86 49.06 -0.41
C ALA A 16 -3.35 48.90 -0.05
N SER A 17 -4.22 48.82 -1.06
CA SER A 17 -5.66 48.58 -0.93
C SER A 17 -6.01 47.16 -0.50
N ASN A 18 -5.14 46.17 -0.75
CA ASN A 18 -5.43 44.77 -0.43
C ASN A 18 -5.37 44.55 1.09
N PRO A 19 -6.22 43.72 1.70
CA PRO A 19 -6.23 43.48 3.15
C PRO A 19 -4.85 43.08 3.72
N LEU A 20 -4.09 42.30 2.95
CA LEU A 20 -2.77 41.78 3.31
C LEU A 20 -1.59 42.43 2.58
N GLY A 21 -1.83 43.48 1.78
CA GLY A 21 -0.77 44.09 1.00
C GLY A 21 -0.24 43.17 -0.10
N ARG A 22 1.07 42.97 -0.13
CA ARG A 22 1.77 42.06 -1.06
C ARG A 22 1.72 40.58 -0.67
N VAL A 23 1.21 40.26 0.51
CA VAL A 23 1.21 38.89 1.01
C VAL A 23 0.02 38.13 0.41
N THR A 24 0.32 37.03 -0.28
CA THR A 24 -0.70 36.06 -0.73
C THR A 24 -0.80 34.96 0.31
N PRO A 25 -1.86 34.92 1.14
CA PRO A 25 -2.00 33.86 2.12
C PRO A 25 -2.41 32.56 1.42
N VAL A 26 -1.93 31.44 1.94
CA VAL A 26 -2.33 30.09 1.52
C VAL A 26 -2.73 29.35 2.79
N ALA A 27 -3.92 28.78 2.79
CA ALA A 27 -4.42 27.97 3.89
C ALA A 27 -5.11 26.72 3.32
N THR A 28 -4.93 25.60 4.01
CA THR A 28 -5.60 24.33 3.72
C THR A 28 -6.45 23.96 4.91
N PHE A 29 -7.68 23.52 4.66
CA PHE A 29 -8.55 23.04 5.72
C PHE A 29 -9.03 21.63 5.39
N ALA A 30 -8.71 20.66 6.25
CA ALA A 30 -8.98 19.24 6.00
C ALA A 30 -10.31 18.74 6.57
N THR A 31 -10.98 19.50 7.44
CA THR A 31 -12.12 19.00 8.24
C THR A 31 -13.47 19.74 8.04
N LEU A 32 -13.53 20.71 7.12
CA LEU A 32 -14.68 21.60 6.83
C LEU A 32 -15.00 21.26 5.38
N GLY A 33 -15.64 20.11 5.20
CA GLY A 33 -15.81 19.47 3.90
C GLY A 33 -17.06 18.62 3.93
N GLY A 34 -18.20 19.27 3.72
CA GLY A 34 -19.52 18.66 3.58
C GLY A 34 -20.47 19.69 2.96
N ASP A 35 -21.54 19.24 2.33
CA ASP A 35 -22.47 20.13 1.60
C ASP A 35 -23.10 21.23 2.49
N ASP A 36 -23.24 20.95 3.79
CA ASP A 36 -23.78 21.88 4.80
C ASP A 36 -22.74 22.91 5.34
N ASP A 37 -21.50 22.89 4.86
CA ASP A 37 -20.39 23.66 5.45
C ASP A 37 -19.85 24.82 4.58
N ARG A 38 -20.53 25.13 3.46
CA ARG A 38 -20.11 26.16 2.49
C ARG A 38 -19.91 27.54 3.12
N SER A 39 -20.82 27.94 4.00
CA SER A 39 -20.73 29.22 4.72
C SER A 39 -19.53 29.28 5.67
N LYS A 40 -19.21 28.16 6.34
CA LYS A 40 -18.06 28.08 7.26
C LYS A 40 -16.73 28.14 6.51
N VAL A 41 -16.66 27.54 5.31
CA VAL A 41 -15.47 27.66 4.44
C VAL A 41 -15.23 29.11 4.02
N LEU A 42 -16.28 29.83 3.62
CA LEU A 42 -16.18 31.25 3.25
C LEU A 42 -15.84 32.14 4.44
N GLU A 43 -16.41 31.87 5.62
CA GLU A 43 -16.07 32.56 6.87
C GLU A 43 -14.61 32.32 7.24
N PHE A 44 -14.15 31.06 7.21
CA PHE A 44 -12.76 30.69 7.44
C PHE A 44 -11.83 31.40 6.45
N ALA A 45 -12.13 31.37 5.15
CA ALA A 45 -11.39 32.12 4.15
C ALA A 45 -11.34 33.61 4.51
N GLY A 46 -12.46 34.21 4.93
CA GLY A 46 -12.48 35.60 5.35
C GLY A 46 -11.55 35.93 6.52
N THR A 47 -11.34 34.99 7.46
CA THR A 47 -10.34 35.16 8.53
C THR A 47 -8.91 35.16 8.01
N ILE A 48 -8.62 34.37 6.97
CA ILE A 48 -7.28 34.20 6.39
C ILE A 48 -6.93 35.38 5.48
N PHE A 49 -7.83 35.73 4.57
CA PHE A 49 -7.59 36.77 3.56
C PHE A 49 -7.94 38.18 4.06
N GLY A 50 -8.73 38.31 5.14
CA GLY A 50 -9.07 39.60 5.73
C GLY A 50 -10.19 40.36 4.99
N GLU A 51 -10.95 39.68 4.14
CA GLU A 51 -12.11 40.21 3.43
C GLU A 51 -13.23 39.16 3.33
N ALA A 52 -14.47 39.62 3.15
CA ALA A 52 -15.60 38.69 3.01
C ALA A 52 -15.66 38.11 1.59
N PHE A 53 -15.84 36.80 1.49
CA PHE A 53 -16.06 36.12 0.22
C PHE A 53 -17.55 35.92 -0.04
N THR A 54 -17.93 36.12 -1.29
CA THR A 54 -19.28 35.84 -1.78
C THR A 54 -19.41 34.35 -2.17
N PRO A 55 -20.63 33.79 -2.24
CA PRO A 55 -20.83 32.38 -2.58
C PRO A 55 -20.24 31.95 -3.92
N ASP A 56 -20.13 32.86 -4.89
CA ASP A 56 -19.53 32.64 -6.21
C ASP A 56 -18.00 32.54 -6.19
N ALA A 57 -17.34 32.93 -5.10
CA ALA A 57 -15.91 32.69 -4.92
C ALA A 57 -15.58 31.22 -4.62
N MET A 58 -16.60 30.42 -4.24
CA MET A 58 -16.42 29.00 -3.96
C MET A 58 -16.46 28.20 -5.26
N VAL A 59 -15.30 27.64 -5.64
CA VAL A 59 -15.23 26.62 -6.69
C VAL A 59 -15.43 25.26 -6.02
N SER A 60 -16.60 24.65 -6.24
CA SER A 60 -16.90 23.30 -5.76
C SER A 60 -16.65 22.26 -6.84
N GLU A 61 -16.66 21.00 -6.42
CA GLU A 61 -16.72 19.88 -7.35
C GLU A 61 -18.16 19.68 -7.85
N LYS A 62 -18.30 19.16 -9.06
CA LYS A 62 -19.58 18.73 -9.62
C LYS A 62 -19.48 17.23 -9.90
N THR A 63 -20.18 16.44 -9.09
CA THR A 63 -20.34 15.00 -9.34
C THR A 63 -21.38 14.79 -10.43
N LEU A 64 -21.06 13.97 -11.41
CA LEU A 64 -21.99 13.56 -12.46
C LEU A 64 -22.45 12.14 -12.19
N THR A 65 -23.73 11.87 -12.37
CA THR A 65 -24.20 10.51 -12.58
C THR A 65 -23.63 9.96 -13.89
N TYR A 66 -23.62 8.63 -14.06
CA TYR A 66 -23.18 8.00 -15.31
C TYR A 66 -23.92 8.55 -16.54
N THR A 67 -25.24 8.75 -16.44
CA THR A 67 -26.05 9.28 -17.54
C THR A 67 -25.68 10.73 -17.88
N GLU A 68 -25.42 11.57 -16.87
CA GLU A 68 -24.98 12.96 -17.12
C GLU A 68 -23.57 12.99 -17.73
N TRP A 69 -22.68 12.12 -17.26
CA TRP A 69 -21.34 11.99 -17.79
C TRP A 69 -21.35 11.54 -19.26
N THR A 70 -22.12 10.51 -19.60
CA THR A 70 -22.23 10.02 -20.98
C THR A 70 -22.83 11.06 -21.94
N GLU A 71 -23.79 11.86 -21.47
CA GLU A 71 -24.33 12.98 -22.26
C GLU A 71 -23.28 14.10 -22.46
N GLU A 72 -22.48 14.41 -21.44
CA GLU A 72 -21.37 15.37 -21.57
C GLU A 72 -20.29 14.88 -22.56
N ILE A 73 -19.95 13.58 -22.50
CA ILE A 73 -19.03 12.95 -23.45
C ILE A 73 -19.63 12.99 -24.86
N ALA A 74 -20.91 12.69 -25.03
CA ALA A 74 -21.58 12.71 -26.33
C ALA A 74 -21.58 14.11 -26.97
N GLN A 75 -21.72 15.16 -26.18
CA GLN A 75 -21.66 16.56 -26.64
C GLN A 75 -20.24 16.99 -27.01
N THR A 76 -19.22 16.42 -26.36
CA THR A 76 -17.83 16.85 -26.52
C THR A 76 -17.11 16.06 -27.61
N TYR A 77 -17.29 14.74 -27.64
CA TYR A 77 -16.54 13.79 -28.47
C TYR A 77 -17.41 13.04 -29.48
N GLY A 78 -18.71 13.35 -29.54
CA GLY A 78 -19.66 12.73 -30.45
C GLY A 78 -20.49 11.61 -29.81
N ARG A 79 -21.67 11.37 -30.38
CA ARG A 79 -22.64 10.38 -29.88
C ARG A 79 -22.39 9.02 -30.51
N SER A 80 -22.37 7.98 -29.70
CA SER A 80 -22.34 6.58 -30.14
C SER A 80 -23.59 5.83 -29.69
N THR A 81 -23.90 4.71 -30.36
CA THR A 81 -24.93 3.77 -29.94
C THR A 81 -24.33 2.75 -28.98
N THR A 82 -25.04 2.42 -27.91
CA THR A 82 -24.65 1.37 -26.96
C THR A 82 -24.50 0.01 -27.67
N PRO A 83 -23.29 -0.58 -27.67
CA PRO A 83 -23.07 -1.92 -28.21
C PRO A 83 -23.75 -3.00 -27.38
N LEU A 84 -23.85 -4.21 -27.95
CA LEU A 84 -24.26 -5.38 -27.18
C LEU A 84 -23.15 -5.76 -26.17
N PRO A 85 -23.52 -6.33 -25.01
CA PRO A 85 -22.52 -6.86 -24.08
C PRO A 85 -21.75 -8.02 -24.74
N PRO A 86 -20.42 -8.12 -24.51
CA PRO A 86 -19.63 -9.20 -25.07
C PRO A 86 -20.00 -10.55 -24.45
N ASP A 87 -19.82 -11.62 -25.20
CA ASP A 87 -19.95 -12.98 -24.70
C ASP A 87 -18.67 -13.48 -23.99
N ILE A 88 -18.74 -14.68 -23.40
CA ILE A 88 -17.65 -15.25 -22.61
C ILE A 88 -16.41 -15.54 -23.48
N ASP A 89 -16.60 -15.93 -24.73
CA ASP A 89 -15.51 -16.27 -25.63
C ASP A 89 -14.82 -15.00 -26.16
N GLU A 90 -15.57 -13.91 -26.37
CA GLU A 90 -15.03 -12.58 -26.66
C GLU A 90 -14.19 -12.05 -25.48
N LEU A 91 -14.71 -12.13 -24.25
CA LEU A 91 -13.97 -11.72 -23.05
C LEU A 91 -12.66 -12.50 -22.88
N ARG A 92 -12.70 -13.83 -23.08
CA ARG A 92 -11.50 -14.68 -23.02
C ARG A 92 -10.54 -14.36 -24.15
N GLY A 93 -11.04 -14.21 -25.37
CA GLY A 93 -10.24 -13.89 -26.56
C GLY A 93 -9.47 -12.57 -26.41
N ILE A 94 -10.06 -11.57 -25.74
CA ILE A 94 -9.37 -10.30 -25.43
C ILE A 94 -8.17 -10.54 -24.50
N VAL A 95 -8.32 -11.35 -23.45
CA VAL A 95 -7.21 -11.67 -22.52
C VAL A 95 -6.12 -12.44 -23.26
N ASP A 96 -6.50 -13.48 -24.01
CA ASP A 96 -5.57 -14.30 -24.79
C ASP A 96 -4.81 -13.44 -25.81
N ALA A 97 -5.48 -12.51 -26.49
CA ALA A 97 -4.84 -11.61 -27.45
C ALA A 97 -3.79 -10.69 -26.81
N VAL A 98 -3.99 -10.25 -25.57
CA VAL A 98 -3.00 -9.45 -24.83
C VAL A 98 -1.81 -10.32 -24.44
N VAL A 99 -2.07 -11.54 -23.95
CA VAL A 99 -1.02 -12.48 -23.53
C VAL A 99 -0.16 -12.94 -24.70
N ASP A 100 -0.78 -13.19 -25.86
CA ASP A 100 -0.13 -13.69 -27.06
C ASP A 100 0.60 -12.61 -27.87
N ASP A 101 0.47 -11.32 -27.51
CA ASP A 101 1.18 -10.24 -28.19
C ASP A 101 2.69 -10.37 -27.98
N THR A 102 3.40 -10.56 -29.09
CA THR A 102 4.86 -10.61 -29.16
C THR A 102 5.43 -9.48 -30.01
N SER A 103 4.65 -8.41 -30.21
CA SER A 103 4.98 -7.31 -31.11
C SER A 103 6.14 -6.43 -30.62
N GLY A 104 6.43 -6.48 -29.32
CA GLY A 104 7.43 -5.62 -28.66
C GLY A 104 6.98 -4.17 -28.49
N ARG A 105 5.72 -3.84 -28.79
CA ARG A 105 5.10 -2.53 -28.51
C ARG A 105 4.95 -2.31 -27.00
N GLY A 106 4.69 -1.07 -26.60
CA GLY A 106 4.37 -0.75 -25.21
C GLY A 106 3.11 -1.50 -24.78
N HIS A 107 3.13 -2.10 -23.58
CA HIS A 107 2.01 -2.92 -23.09
C HIS A 107 0.68 -2.14 -23.08
N ALA A 108 0.69 -0.87 -22.67
CA ALA A 108 -0.51 -0.04 -22.67
C ALA A 108 -1.05 0.26 -24.07
N ASP A 109 -0.16 0.43 -25.07
CA ASP A 109 -0.55 0.63 -26.47
C ASP A 109 -1.22 -0.64 -27.03
N VAL A 110 -0.64 -1.81 -26.75
CA VAL A 110 -1.18 -3.12 -27.14
C VAL A 110 -2.56 -3.34 -26.54
N VAL A 111 -2.68 -3.15 -25.23
CA VAL A 111 -3.95 -3.32 -24.52
C VAL A 111 -5.01 -2.38 -25.06
N LEU A 112 -4.70 -1.09 -25.27
CA LEU A 112 -5.67 -0.15 -25.81
C LEU A 112 -6.10 -0.49 -27.25
N ASP A 113 -5.17 -0.93 -28.11
CA ASP A 113 -5.46 -1.33 -29.48
C ASP A 113 -6.37 -2.57 -29.55
N ILE A 114 -6.12 -3.57 -28.70
CA ILE A 114 -6.97 -4.75 -28.55
C ILE A 114 -8.36 -4.36 -28.03
N PHE A 115 -8.44 -3.54 -26.97
CA PHE A 115 -9.72 -3.10 -26.43
C PHE A 115 -10.51 -2.23 -27.42
N ARG A 116 -9.84 -1.36 -28.17
CA ARG A 116 -10.46 -0.58 -29.26
C ARG A 116 -11.11 -1.48 -30.30
N THR A 117 -10.36 -2.44 -30.82
CA THR A 117 -10.77 -3.25 -31.96
C THR A 117 -11.70 -4.41 -31.58
N GLN A 118 -11.45 -5.09 -30.46
CA GLN A 118 -12.19 -6.29 -30.07
C GLN A 118 -13.32 -6.02 -29.07
N LEU A 119 -13.16 -5.08 -28.14
CA LEU A 119 -14.22 -4.77 -27.17
C LEU A 119 -15.12 -3.65 -27.65
N TRP A 120 -14.54 -2.50 -28.01
CA TRP A 120 -15.31 -1.33 -28.42
C TRP A 120 -15.69 -1.35 -29.90
N GLY A 121 -15.21 -2.32 -30.68
CA GLY A 121 -15.57 -2.47 -32.10
C GLY A 121 -15.22 -1.24 -32.95
N VAL A 122 -14.16 -0.52 -32.56
CA VAL A 122 -13.67 0.67 -33.24
C VAL A 122 -12.62 0.26 -34.25
N ASP A 123 -12.76 0.74 -35.49
CA ASP A 123 -11.82 0.43 -36.58
C ASP A 123 -10.37 0.83 -36.21
N ALA A 124 -9.43 0.00 -36.64
CA ALA A 124 -8.01 0.28 -36.48
C ALA A 124 -7.65 1.61 -37.18
N GLY A 125 -7.20 2.60 -36.40
CA GLY A 125 -6.86 3.93 -36.91
C GLY A 125 -8.00 4.95 -36.88
N ALA A 126 -9.15 4.62 -36.29
CA ALA A 126 -10.16 5.62 -35.94
C ALA A 126 -9.57 6.70 -35.02
N ASP A 127 -10.14 7.90 -35.08
CA ASP A 127 -9.70 8.98 -34.22
C ASP A 127 -10.04 8.73 -32.74
N LEU A 128 -9.43 9.55 -31.89
CA LEU A 128 -9.57 9.45 -30.45
C LEU A 128 -11.03 9.72 -30.01
N ASP A 129 -11.72 10.61 -30.71
CA ASP A 129 -13.11 11.00 -30.41
C ASP A 129 -14.07 9.83 -30.62
N ALA A 130 -13.94 9.10 -31.74
CA ALA A 130 -14.71 7.90 -32.02
C ALA A 130 -14.48 6.82 -30.94
N THR A 131 -13.23 6.64 -30.51
CA THR A 131 -12.93 5.72 -29.40
C THR A 131 -13.64 6.14 -28.12
N ILE A 132 -13.52 7.42 -27.73
CA ILE A 132 -14.12 7.96 -26.50
C ILE A 132 -15.65 7.83 -26.53
N ALA A 133 -16.27 8.15 -27.67
CA ALA A 133 -17.71 8.06 -27.85
C ALA A 133 -18.22 6.63 -27.59
N VAL A 134 -17.59 5.61 -28.17
CA VAL A 134 -18.00 4.21 -27.94
C VAL A 134 -17.65 3.73 -26.54
N TYR A 135 -16.43 4.00 -26.06
CA TYR A 135 -15.98 3.67 -24.70
C TYR A 135 -17.00 4.15 -23.66
N SER A 136 -17.48 5.38 -23.79
CA SER A 136 -18.34 6.01 -22.79
C SER A 136 -19.70 5.35 -22.63
N VAL A 137 -20.23 4.71 -23.68
CA VAL A 137 -21.55 4.08 -23.66
C VAL A 137 -21.48 2.55 -23.60
N HIS A 138 -20.28 1.97 -23.55
CA HIS A 138 -20.09 0.53 -23.58
C HIS A 138 -20.57 -0.14 -22.27
N PRO A 139 -21.32 -1.26 -22.32
CA PRO A 139 -21.83 -1.92 -21.11
C PRO A 139 -20.75 -2.31 -20.09
N ILE A 140 -19.58 -2.76 -20.56
CA ILE A 140 -18.43 -3.07 -19.68
C ILE A 140 -17.87 -1.81 -19.01
N THR A 141 -17.88 -0.65 -19.67
CA THR A 141 -17.49 0.63 -19.03
C THR A 141 -18.51 1.03 -17.97
N GLN A 142 -19.81 0.88 -18.25
CA GLN A 142 -20.86 1.12 -17.27
C GLN A 142 -20.71 0.21 -16.04
N ALA A 143 -20.45 -1.08 -16.27
CA ALA A 143 -20.23 -2.06 -15.21
C ALA A 143 -18.99 -1.72 -14.36
N LEU A 144 -17.89 -1.31 -15.00
CA LEU A 144 -16.69 -0.86 -14.29
C LEU A 144 -16.99 0.36 -13.40
N LEU A 145 -17.62 1.40 -13.94
CA LEU A 145 -17.89 2.62 -13.17
C LEU A 145 -18.96 2.41 -12.09
N GLY A 146 -19.92 1.51 -12.32
CA GLY A 146 -20.89 1.09 -11.30
C GLY A 146 -20.25 0.27 -10.19
N GLY A 147 -19.37 -0.68 -10.54
CA GLY A 147 -18.65 -1.53 -9.60
C GLY A 147 -17.54 -0.80 -8.84
N ALA A 148 -16.94 0.23 -9.42
CA ALA A 148 -15.88 1.03 -8.79
C ALA A 148 -16.41 2.17 -7.89
N GLY A 149 -17.71 2.21 -7.60
CA GLY A 149 -18.30 3.20 -6.70
C GLY A 149 -17.84 3.06 -5.24
N ASN A 150 -17.36 1.88 -4.86
CA ASN A 150 -16.75 1.58 -3.56
C ASN A 150 -15.37 0.95 -3.73
N ALA A 151 -14.59 0.91 -2.65
CA ALA A 151 -13.33 0.18 -2.63
C ALA A 151 -13.62 -1.34 -2.67
N ASN A 152 -13.35 -1.96 -3.83
CA ASN A 152 -13.49 -3.40 -4.03
C ASN A 152 -12.13 -4.00 -4.37
N PRO A 153 -11.73 -5.12 -3.73
CA PRO A 153 -10.46 -5.75 -4.04
C PRO A 153 -10.47 -6.39 -5.45
N LEU A 154 -9.30 -6.52 -6.08
CA LEU A 154 -9.18 -7.26 -7.34
C LEU A 154 -9.06 -8.77 -7.13
N ILE A 155 -8.65 -9.19 -5.93
CA ILE A 155 -8.48 -10.59 -5.53
C ILE A 155 -9.23 -10.85 -4.23
N LYS A 156 -9.71 -12.08 -4.06
CA LYS A 156 -10.36 -12.48 -2.81
C LYS A 156 -9.30 -12.78 -1.75
N HIS A 157 -9.28 -12.01 -0.67
CA HIS A 157 -8.41 -12.27 0.47
C HIS A 157 -9.07 -13.25 1.44
N GLU A 158 -8.27 -14.15 2.01
CA GLU A 158 -8.77 -15.11 3.00
C GLU A 158 -9.28 -14.38 4.25
N GLY A 159 -10.51 -14.67 4.66
CA GLY A 159 -11.15 -14.01 5.80
C GLY A 159 -11.88 -12.70 5.48
N GLU A 160 -11.89 -12.27 4.21
CA GLU A 160 -12.69 -11.12 3.77
C GLU A 160 -13.96 -11.55 3.02
N ASP A 161 -15.10 -10.97 3.43
CA ASP A 161 -16.41 -11.20 2.79
C ASP A 161 -16.72 -10.17 1.69
N ALA A 162 -15.79 -9.25 1.40
CA ALA A 162 -15.95 -8.23 0.38
C ALA A 162 -16.00 -8.86 -1.02
N LYS A 163 -16.90 -8.38 -1.86
CA LYS A 163 -16.94 -8.74 -3.27
C LYS A 163 -15.76 -8.10 -3.99
N THR A 164 -15.13 -8.87 -4.86
CA THR A 164 -14.10 -8.38 -5.76
C THR A 164 -14.70 -7.50 -6.86
N LEU A 165 -13.90 -6.63 -7.47
CA LEU A 165 -14.36 -5.80 -8.59
C LEU A 165 -14.90 -6.64 -9.78
N PRO A 166 -14.28 -7.77 -10.18
CA PRO A 166 -14.90 -8.68 -11.14
C PRO A 166 -16.29 -9.21 -10.71
N GLU A 167 -16.48 -9.52 -9.42
CA GLU A 167 -17.79 -9.93 -8.86
C GLU A 167 -18.86 -8.84 -8.89
N GLU A 168 -18.46 -7.57 -8.83
CA GLU A 168 -19.38 -6.43 -8.98
C GLU A 168 -19.69 -6.11 -10.45
N MET A 169 -18.78 -6.42 -11.37
CA MET A 169 -18.93 -6.12 -12.80
C MET A 169 -19.72 -7.17 -13.58
N PHE A 170 -19.59 -8.45 -13.22
CA PHE A 170 -20.11 -9.56 -14.02
C PHE A 170 -21.13 -10.42 -13.27
N ASP A 171 -22.09 -10.99 -14.00
CA ASP A 171 -23.03 -11.96 -13.45
C ASP A 171 -22.28 -13.23 -12.96
N PRO A 172 -22.71 -13.86 -11.85
CA PRO A 172 -22.09 -15.08 -11.33
C PRO A 172 -21.97 -16.23 -12.35
N ILE A 173 -22.86 -16.32 -13.34
CA ILE A 173 -22.79 -17.33 -14.41
C ILE A 173 -21.62 -17.03 -15.36
N VAL A 174 -21.39 -15.76 -15.69
CA VAL A 174 -20.27 -15.31 -16.52
C VAL A 174 -18.96 -15.60 -15.80
N LEU A 175 -18.84 -15.20 -14.53
CA LEU A 175 -17.63 -15.42 -13.74
C LEU A 175 -17.26 -16.90 -13.61
N ARG A 176 -18.25 -17.76 -13.34
CA ARG A 176 -18.02 -19.21 -13.25
C ARG A 176 -17.48 -19.80 -14.56
N SER A 177 -17.93 -19.26 -15.69
CA SER A 177 -17.57 -19.75 -17.02
C SER A 177 -16.23 -19.18 -17.51
N LEU A 178 -15.94 -17.92 -17.16
CA LEU A 178 -14.71 -17.23 -17.52
C LEU A 178 -13.52 -17.70 -16.64
N GLY A 179 -13.80 -17.99 -15.37
CA GLY A 179 -12.81 -18.30 -14.35
C GLY A 179 -12.32 -17.03 -13.64
N GLU A 180 -11.99 -17.15 -12.35
CA GLU A 180 -11.59 -16.01 -11.51
C GLU A 180 -10.32 -15.31 -12.04
N ASP A 181 -9.32 -16.09 -12.46
CA ASP A 181 -8.06 -15.55 -12.99
C ASP A 181 -8.28 -14.76 -14.28
N THR A 182 -9.00 -15.31 -15.24
CA THR A 182 -9.30 -14.65 -16.52
C THR A 182 -10.14 -13.39 -16.29
N ALA A 183 -11.12 -13.43 -15.39
CA ALA A 183 -11.94 -12.27 -15.06
C ALA A 183 -11.10 -11.15 -14.41
N ARG A 184 -10.22 -11.50 -13.47
CA ARG A 184 -9.27 -10.57 -12.85
C ARG A 184 -8.33 -9.95 -13.89
N GLU A 185 -7.78 -10.76 -14.78
CA GLU A 185 -6.85 -10.31 -15.81
C GLU A 185 -7.54 -9.37 -16.81
N PHE A 186 -8.76 -9.72 -17.26
CA PHE A 186 -9.59 -8.87 -18.10
C PHE A 186 -9.84 -7.50 -17.46
N VAL A 187 -10.26 -7.46 -16.18
CA VAL A 187 -10.49 -6.20 -15.46
C VAL A 187 -9.20 -5.38 -15.31
N THR A 188 -8.07 -6.04 -15.10
CA THR A 188 -6.76 -5.39 -15.01
C THR A 188 -6.36 -4.75 -16.35
N HIS A 189 -6.56 -5.43 -17.47
CA HIS A 189 -6.34 -4.86 -18.80
C HIS A 189 -7.36 -3.77 -19.14
N LEU A 190 -8.62 -3.89 -18.71
CA LEU A 190 -9.62 -2.83 -18.87
C LEU A 190 -9.19 -1.54 -18.15
N LEU A 191 -8.73 -1.65 -16.90
CA LEU A 191 -8.18 -0.51 -16.15
C LEU A 191 -6.99 0.11 -16.88
N THR A 192 -6.12 -0.71 -17.47
CA THR A 192 -4.99 -0.25 -18.28
C THR A 192 -5.47 0.51 -19.53
N ALA A 193 -6.46 -0.01 -20.25
CA ALA A 193 -7.04 0.63 -21.43
C ALA A 193 -7.69 1.99 -21.06
N VAL A 194 -8.44 2.05 -19.96
CA VAL A 194 -9.06 3.29 -19.45
C VAL A 194 -8.00 4.32 -19.08
N ALA A 195 -6.97 3.92 -18.34
CA ALA A 195 -5.88 4.79 -17.95
C ALA A 195 -5.15 5.37 -19.18
N HIS A 196 -4.86 4.52 -20.16
CA HIS A 196 -4.16 4.92 -21.36
C HIS A 196 -5.01 5.79 -22.28
N LEU A 197 -6.31 5.50 -22.42
CA LEU A 197 -7.25 6.34 -23.16
C LEU A 197 -7.34 7.75 -22.54
N ARG A 198 -7.42 7.85 -21.20
CA ARG A 198 -7.39 9.14 -20.51
C ARG A 198 -6.06 9.87 -20.71
N ALA A 199 -4.93 9.17 -20.73
CA ALA A 199 -3.63 9.78 -20.98
C ALA A 199 -3.59 10.44 -22.37
N LEU A 200 -4.00 9.71 -23.42
CA LEU A 200 -4.08 10.25 -24.78
C LEU A 200 -5.06 11.43 -24.88
N ALA A 201 -6.22 11.35 -24.22
CA ALA A 201 -7.17 12.48 -24.18
C ALA A 201 -6.61 13.69 -23.44
N GLY A 202 -5.81 13.47 -22.38
CA GLY A 202 -5.12 14.53 -21.66
C GLY A 202 -4.06 15.23 -22.53
N GLU A 203 -3.33 14.48 -23.35
CA GLU A 203 -2.37 15.04 -24.31
C GLU A 203 -3.06 15.82 -25.43
N ALA A 204 -4.14 15.28 -25.99
CA ALA A 204 -4.86 15.89 -27.11
C ALA A 204 -5.70 17.11 -26.70
N TYR A 205 -6.35 17.06 -25.53
CA TYR A 205 -7.39 18.02 -25.13
C TYR A 205 -7.10 18.74 -23.81
N GLY A 206 -5.93 18.53 -23.20
CA GLY A 206 -5.53 19.17 -21.95
C GLY A 206 -6.51 18.89 -20.81
N PHE A 207 -7.03 19.94 -20.18
CA PHE A 207 -7.97 19.80 -19.06
C PHE A 207 -9.28 19.08 -19.45
N CYS A 208 -9.72 19.18 -20.70
CA CYS A 208 -10.92 18.48 -21.17
C CYS A 208 -10.76 16.95 -21.18
N GLY A 209 -9.55 16.44 -21.38
CA GLY A 209 -9.25 15.01 -21.28
C GLY A 209 -9.46 14.45 -19.87
N LYS A 210 -9.40 15.31 -18.84
CA LYS A 210 -9.69 14.93 -17.45
C LYS A 210 -11.16 14.61 -17.17
N ARG A 211 -12.05 14.75 -18.16
CA ARG A 211 -13.45 14.33 -18.08
C ARG A 211 -13.63 12.81 -18.18
N LEU A 212 -12.67 12.08 -18.75
CA LEU A 212 -12.72 10.61 -18.78
C LEU A 212 -12.32 10.02 -17.43
N PRO A 213 -12.88 8.91 -16.95
CA PRO A 213 -12.43 8.27 -15.70
C PRO A 213 -10.92 8.01 -15.67
N GLY A 214 -10.29 8.25 -14.52
CA GLY A 214 -8.88 7.97 -14.29
C GLY A 214 -8.67 6.71 -13.46
N VAL A 215 -7.50 6.09 -13.62
CA VAL A 215 -7.03 4.99 -12.77
C VAL A 215 -5.80 5.48 -12.03
N GLU A 216 -5.85 5.42 -10.71
CA GLU A 216 -4.73 5.76 -9.82
C GLU A 216 -4.20 4.48 -9.17
N THR A 217 -2.89 4.28 -9.23
CA THR A 217 -2.25 3.11 -8.62
C THR A 217 -1.43 3.54 -7.42
N HIS A 218 -1.78 3.02 -6.25
CA HIS A 218 -1.03 3.20 -5.01
C HIS A 218 -0.25 1.93 -4.69
N LEU A 219 1.08 2.04 -4.61
CA LEU A 219 1.95 0.95 -4.18
C LEU A 219 2.38 1.19 -2.73
N TRP A 220 1.90 0.33 -1.84
CA TRP A 220 2.36 0.31 -0.45
C TRP A 220 3.52 -0.67 -0.33
N VAL A 221 4.70 -0.15 0.02
CA VAL A 221 5.89 -0.96 0.27
C VAL A 221 6.19 -0.96 1.77
N ARG A 222 6.30 -2.16 2.36
CA ARG A 222 6.74 -2.33 3.74
C ARG A 222 8.15 -2.90 3.78
N GLU A 223 8.98 -2.35 4.65
CA GLU A 223 10.37 -2.79 4.82
C GLU A 223 10.43 -4.10 5.61
N VAL A 224 10.98 -5.15 5.02
CA VAL A 224 11.11 -6.48 5.66
C VAL A 224 12.00 -6.44 6.92
N SER A 225 12.95 -5.50 7.01
CA SER A 225 13.81 -5.35 8.21
C SER A 225 13.02 -4.96 9.48
N ARG A 226 11.78 -4.50 9.29
CA ARG A 226 10.85 -4.13 10.37
C ARG A 226 9.98 -5.29 10.83
N ILE A 227 10.14 -6.47 10.23
CA ILE A 227 9.56 -7.70 10.78
C ILE A 227 10.31 -8.04 12.06
N GLU A 228 9.54 -8.24 13.12
CA GLU A 228 10.00 -8.74 14.39
C GLU A 228 9.49 -10.16 14.59
N ARG A 229 10.30 -10.97 15.27
CA ARG A 229 9.96 -12.33 15.68
C ARG A 229 9.80 -12.37 17.19
N ALA A 230 8.74 -13.01 17.66
CA ALA A 230 8.53 -13.25 19.08
C ALA A 230 9.68 -14.11 19.65
N VAL A 231 10.23 -13.68 20.79
CA VAL A 231 11.23 -14.45 21.55
C VAL A 231 10.52 -15.32 22.58
N THR A 232 9.57 -14.73 23.30
CA THR A 232 8.70 -15.42 24.27
C THR A 232 7.39 -15.83 23.60
N PRO A 233 6.67 -16.84 24.12
CA PRO A 233 5.34 -17.17 23.64
C PRO A 233 4.39 -15.96 23.68
N THR A 234 3.55 -15.82 22.67
CA THR A 234 2.46 -14.83 22.63
C THR A 234 1.13 -15.51 22.96
N GLU A 235 0.15 -14.77 23.49
CA GLU A 235 -1.16 -15.32 23.85
C GLU A 235 -1.95 -15.85 22.65
N ASP A 236 -1.76 -15.22 21.48
CA ASP A 236 -2.43 -15.53 20.22
C ASP A 236 -1.65 -16.50 19.32
N GLY A 237 -0.46 -16.93 19.75
CA GLY A 237 0.43 -17.81 19.00
C GLY A 237 1.11 -17.18 17.78
N GLN A 238 1.00 -15.86 17.59
CA GLN A 238 1.69 -15.14 16.52
C GLN A 238 3.20 -15.14 16.73
N VAL A 239 3.94 -15.50 15.68
CA VAL A 239 5.42 -15.59 15.74
C VAL A 239 6.08 -14.38 15.10
N PHE A 240 5.37 -13.67 14.21
CA PHE A 240 5.89 -12.53 13.48
C PHE A 240 4.92 -11.35 13.55
N ARG A 241 5.48 -10.14 13.61
CA ARG A 241 4.73 -8.88 13.47
C ARG A 241 5.57 -7.86 12.73
N PHE A 242 4.94 -6.81 12.20
CA PHE A 242 5.69 -5.60 11.83
C PHE A 242 5.75 -4.64 13.02
N ALA A 243 6.94 -4.13 13.31
CA ALA A 243 7.16 -3.19 14.41
C ALA A 243 6.31 -1.91 14.33
N ASP A 244 5.94 -1.49 13.11
CA ASP A 244 5.19 -0.26 12.85
C ASP A 244 3.66 -0.41 12.98
N ASP A 245 3.14 -1.63 13.12
CA ASP A 245 1.69 -1.88 13.24
C ASP A 245 1.12 -1.40 14.59
N GLY A 246 1.99 -0.99 15.52
CA GLY A 246 1.60 -0.63 16.89
C GLY A 246 1.19 -1.85 17.71
N HIS A 247 0.69 -1.60 18.93
CA HIS A 247 0.15 -2.67 19.79
C HIS A 247 -1.28 -2.99 19.32
N ILE A 248 -1.42 -3.93 18.40
CA ILE A 248 -2.72 -4.48 18.01
C ILE A 248 -3.10 -5.53 19.08
N GLY A 249 -3.78 -5.12 20.15
CA GLY A 249 -4.23 -6.02 21.21
C GLY A 249 -3.91 -5.54 22.63
N ALA A 250 -4.24 -6.38 23.63
CA ALA A 250 -3.86 -6.16 25.02
C ALA A 250 -2.35 -6.00 25.16
N GLU A 251 -1.87 -5.41 26.27
CA GLU A 251 -0.44 -5.23 26.56
C GLU A 251 0.33 -6.53 26.34
N ASP A 252 0.93 -6.66 25.15
CA ASP A 252 1.63 -7.87 24.77
C ASP A 252 2.93 -7.91 25.56
N SER A 253 2.93 -8.71 26.63
CA SER A 253 4.10 -8.93 27.48
C SER A 253 5.23 -9.67 26.76
N ALA A 254 4.99 -10.12 25.52
CA ALA A 254 6.00 -10.82 24.75
C ALA A 254 7.16 -9.90 24.35
N VAL A 255 8.36 -10.49 24.33
CA VAL A 255 9.56 -9.81 23.84
C VAL A 255 9.70 -10.03 22.35
N TRP A 256 9.79 -8.93 21.61
CA TRP A 256 9.90 -8.93 20.15
C TRP A 256 11.22 -8.33 19.72
N LEU A 257 11.93 -9.04 18.85
CA LEU A 257 13.23 -8.60 18.33
C LEU A 257 13.23 -8.67 16.81
N PRO A 258 14.06 -7.86 16.10
CA PRO A 258 14.14 -7.92 14.64
C PRO A 258 14.45 -9.34 14.17
N ALA A 259 13.65 -9.85 13.23
CA ALA A 259 13.82 -11.20 12.71
C ALA A 259 15.08 -11.28 11.85
N ILE A 260 15.83 -12.37 11.99
CA ILE A 260 16.97 -12.68 11.10
C ILE A 260 16.81 -14.05 10.46
N TYR A 261 17.45 -14.20 9.30
CA TYR A 261 17.51 -15.43 8.55
C TYR A 261 18.93 -15.63 8.02
N CYS A 262 19.50 -16.80 8.28
CA CYS A 262 20.81 -17.19 7.76
C CYS A 262 20.66 -17.80 6.36
N ARG A 263 21.26 -17.16 5.35
CA ARG A 263 21.22 -17.62 3.95
C ARG A 263 22.01 -18.90 3.68
N GLU A 264 22.96 -19.23 4.56
CA GLU A 264 23.81 -20.42 4.41
C GLU A 264 23.12 -21.68 4.93
N CYS A 265 22.55 -21.62 6.14
CA CYS A 265 21.94 -22.79 6.78
C CYS A 265 20.41 -22.78 6.77
N GLY A 266 19.78 -21.71 6.27
CA GLY A 266 18.32 -21.58 6.20
C GLY A 266 17.61 -21.38 7.54
N ARG A 267 18.36 -21.17 8.64
CA ARG A 267 17.79 -21.03 9.98
C ARG A 267 17.41 -19.60 10.30
N ALA A 268 16.33 -19.44 11.05
CA ALA A 268 15.83 -18.16 11.54
C ALA A 268 16.27 -17.88 12.99
N GLY A 269 16.16 -16.62 13.39
CA GLY A 269 16.55 -16.18 14.72
C GLY A 269 16.14 -14.74 14.99
N TRP A 270 16.86 -14.11 15.93
CA TRP A 270 16.67 -12.73 16.34
C TRP A 270 17.96 -11.93 16.21
N MET A 271 17.87 -10.69 15.73
CA MET A 271 18.95 -9.72 15.88
C MET A 271 18.90 -9.13 17.28
N THR A 272 20.04 -9.08 17.96
CA THR A 272 20.21 -8.35 19.22
C THR A 272 21.31 -7.31 19.09
N ALA A 273 21.48 -6.47 20.10
CA ALA A 273 22.66 -5.64 20.28
C ALA A 273 23.04 -5.63 21.76
N HIS A 274 24.33 -5.47 22.06
CA HIS A 274 24.77 -5.21 23.44
C HIS A 274 24.70 -3.72 23.76
N GLU A 275 24.36 -3.41 25.00
CA GLU A 275 24.55 -2.07 25.55
C GLU A 275 26.07 -1.74 25.54
N PRO A 276 26.47 -0.52 25.14
CA PRO A 276 27.89 -0.18 25.08
C PRO A 276 28.61 -0.37 26.42
N GLY A 277 29.61 -1.25 26.46
CA GLY A 277 30.43 -1.50 27.65
C GLY A 277 29.81 -2.43 28.69
N THR A 278 28.69 -3.10 28.38
CA THR A 278 28.10 -4.15 29.23
C THR A 278 27.74 -5.37 28.38
N ASP A 279 27.48 -6.50 29.04
CA ASP A 279 26.98 -7.71 28.38
C ASP A 279 25.44 -7.73 28.27
N ALA A 280 24.76 -6.67 28.73
CA ALA A 280 23.31 -6.59 28.69
C ALA A 280 22.79 -6.46 27.24
N VAL A 281 21.72 -7.17 26.95
CA VAL A 281 21.08 -7.20 25.64
C VAL A 281 20.01 -6.12 25.54
N VAL A 282 20.10 -5.31 24.49
CA VAL A 282 19.07 -4.33 24.12
C VAL A 282 17.86 -5.09 23.58
N LEU A 283 16.67 -4.80 24.13
CA LEU A 283 15.41 -5.40 23.69
C LEU A 283 14.59 -4.48 22.76
N ASN A 284 14.96 -3.20 22.65
CA ASN A 284 14.26 -2.26 21.79
C ASN A 284 14.71 -2.45 20.33
N GLY A 285 13.79 -2.92 19.48
CA GLY A 285 14.07 -3.14 18.06
C GLY A 285 14.54 -1.89 17.31
N GLY A 286 14.06 -0.70 17.66
CA GLY A 286 14.50 0.56 17.06
C GLY A 286 15.95 0.90 17.39
N GLU A 287 16.36 0.69 18.63
CA GLU A 287 17.75 0.87 19.07
C GLU A 287 18.70 -0.14 18.42
N ILE A 288 18.28 -1.40 18.29
CA ILE A 288 19.07 -2.45 17.61
C ILE A 288 19.28 -2.09 16.14
N ARG A 289 18.22 -1.67 15.44
CA ARG A 289 18.31 -1.23 14.03
C ARG A 289 19.23 -0.02 13.89
N LYS A 290 19.11 0.96 14.77
CA LYS A 290 20.02 2.13 14.81
C LYS A 290 21.47 1.71 15.05
N ALA A 291 21.72 0.83 16.02
CA ALA A 291 23.05 0.30 16.30
C ALA A 291 23.65 -0.44 15.10
N SER A 292 22.84 -1.15 14.31
CA SER A 292 23.33 -1.82 13.10
C SER A 292 23.92 -0.89 12.04
N VAL A 293 23.52 0.39 12.06
CA VAL A 293 24.04 1.42 11.17
C VAL A 293 25.18 2.20 11.84
N ASP A 294 24.95 2.67 13.07
CA ASP A 294 25.88 3.58 13.75
C ASP A 294 27.10 2.88 14.37
N LYS A 295 26.93 1.62 14.78
CA LYS A 295 27.89 0.83 15.57
C LYS A 295 27.83 -0.66 15.19
N PRO A 296 28.29 -1.02 13.98
CA PRO A 296 28.13 -2.38 13.43
C PRO A 296 28.84 -3.47 14.26
N GLU A 297 29.69 -3.09 15.21
CA GLU A 297 30.33 -3.99 16.17
C GLU A 297 29.44 -4.45 17.32
N LEU A 298 28.30 -3.79 17.58
CA LEU A 298 27.40 -4.11 18.69
C LEU A 298 26.34 -5.17 18.38
N PRO A 299 25.74 -5.21 17.18
CA PRO A 299 24.74 -6.24 16.87
C PRO A 299 25.32 -7.65 16.95
N ARG A 300 24.51 -8.58 17.46
CA ARG A 300 24.81 -10.01 17.52
C ARG A 300 23.60 -10.81 17.02
N PRO A 301 23.77 -11.66 15.98
CA PRO A 301 22.72 -12.56 15.56
C PRO A 301 22.59 -13.71 16.56
N LEU A 302 21.36 -14.00 16.99
CA LEU A 302 21.01 -15.17 17.79
C LEU A 302 20.14 -16.10 16.95
N ILE A 303 20.65 -17.28 16.59
CA ILE A 303 19.90 -18.27 15.82
C ILE A 303 19.13 -19.18 16.77
N ASP A 304 17.87 -19.48 16.48
CA ASP A 304 17.06 -20.38 17.30
C ASP A 304 17.68 -21.79 17.37
N ALA A 305 17.93 -22.27 18.59
CA ALA A 305 18.57 -23.56 18.86
C ALA A 305 17.64 -24.56 19.58
N THR A 306 16.33 -24.32 19.55
CA THR A 306 15.33 -25.15 20.23
C THR A 306 15.41 -26.62 19.82
N ASN A 307 15.61 -26.89 18.53
CA ASN A 307 15.70 -28.26 18.03
C ASN A 307 17.00 -28.96 18.45
N GLU A 308 18.13 -28.25 18.42
CA GLU A 308 19.42 -28.74 18.89
C GLU A 308 19.36 -29.11 20.37
N TYR A 309 18.81 -28.22 21.20
CA TYR A 309 18.64 -28.48 22.62
C TYR A 309 17.72 -29.68 22.88
N ARG A 310 16.57 -29.79 22.20
CA ARG A 310 15.68 -30.96 22.33
C ARG A 310 16.39 -32.27 21.97
N ARG A 311 17.21 -32.26 20.92
CA ARG A 311 18.03 -33.43 20.55
C ARG A 311 19.07 -33.76 21.63
N ALA A 312 19.75 -32.75 22.16
CA ALA A 312 20.72 -32.91 23.24
C ALA A 312 20.12 -33.62 24.45
N VAL A 313 18.96 -33.14 24.90
CA VAL A 313 18.22 -33.71 26.04
C VAL A 313 17.78 -35.15 25.75
N ALA A 314 17.27 -35.42 24.55
CA ALA A 314 16.84 -36.77 24.16
C ALA A 314 18.00 -37.78 24.10
N GLU A 315 19.19 -37.33 23.72
CA GLU A 315 20.39 -38.15 23.56
C GLU A 315 21.30 -38.16 24.82
N GLY A 316 20.92 -37.42 25.88
CA GLY A 316 21.72 -37.30 27.10
C GLY A 316 23.06 -36.61 26.90
N MET A 317 23.15 -35.72 25.90
CA MET A 317 24.36 -34.96 25.58
C MET A 317 24.46 -33.68 26.42
N GLU A 318 25.68 -33.35 26.83
CA GLU A 318 25.95 -32.05 27.47
C GLU A 318 25.75 -30.89 26.47
N PRO A 319 25.26 -29.72 26.92
CA PRO A 319 24.97 -28.57 26.05
C PRO A 319 26.13 -28.12 25.16
N GLY A 320 27.38 -28.28 25.62
CA GLY A 320 28.59 -27.95 24.86
C GLY A 320 28.89 -28.87 23.67
N ALA A 321 28.16 -29.98 23.49
CA ALA A 321 28.31 -30.89 22.35
C ALA A 321 27.91 -30.28 21.00
N PHE A 322 27.25 -29.11 21.02
CA PHE A 322 26.76 -28.39 19.84
C PHE A 322 27.61 -27.15 19.52
N ASP A 323 28.69 -26.94 20.25
CA ASP A 323 29.67 -25.92 19.89
C ASP A 323 30.23 -26.23 18.49
N GLY A 324 30.43 -25.20 17.67
CA GLY A 324 31.00 -25.37 16.33
C GLY A 324 32.40 -26.01 16.41
N GLU A 325 32.81 -26.75 15.38
CA GLU A 325 34.16 -27.35 15.33
C GLU A 325 35.29 -26.32 15.48
N ASP A 326 35.01 -25.05 15.14
CA ASP A 326 35.93 -23.92 15.30
C ASP A 326 35.86 -23.25 16.69
N GLY A 327 34.98 -23.71 17.58
CA GLY A 327 34.72 -23.15 18.91
C GLY A 327 34.07 -21.77 18.90
N LYS A 328 33.73 -21.23 17.72
CA LYS A 328 33.22 -19.85 17.58
C LYS A 328 31.72 -19.77 17.74
N ARG A 329 30.99 -20.87 17.57
CA ARG A 329 29.53 -20.94 17.78
C ARG A 329 29.27 -21.75 19.02
N ALA A 330 28.41 -21.26 19.90
CA ALA A 330 28.05 -21.95 21.12
C ALA A 330 26.55 -21.95 21.36
N LEU A 331 26.05 -23.04 21.93
CA LEU A 331 24.72 -23.09 22.50
C LEU A 331 24.69 -22.25 23.78
N MET A 332 23.80 -21.27 23.81
CA MET A 332 23.60 -20.37 24.94
C MET A 332 22.11 -20.24 25.23
N TRP A 333 21.79 -19.71 26.41
CA TRP A 333 20.46 -19.33 26.82
C TRP A 333 20.33 -17.81 26.78
N PHE A 334 19.33 -17.33 26.06
CA PHE A 334 18.95 -15.93 26.08
C PHE A 334 17.83 -15.72 27.09
N HIS A 335 18.15 -15.05 28.19
CA HIS A 335 17.22 -14.72 29.27
C HIS A 335 16.62 -13.34 29.02
N THR A 336 15.34 -13.31 28.65
CA THR A 336 14.65 -12.06 28.29
C THR A 336 14.44 -11.14 29.49
N SER A 337 14.11 -11.68 30.67
CA SER A 337 13.85 -10.90 31.89
C SER A 337 15.11 -10.23 32.45
N THR A 338 16.25 -10.92 32.44
CA THR A 338 17.53 -10.37 32.92
C THR A 338 18.32 -9.67 31.81
N ARG A 339 17.91 -9.83 30.55
CA ARG A 339 18.58 -9.29 29.35
C ARG A 339 20.02 -9.78 29.22
N THR A 340 20.26 -11.08 29.45
CA THR A 340 21.61 -11.65 29.46
C THR A 340 21.69 -12.94 28.63
N LEU A 341 22.88 -13.20 28.07
CA LEU A 341 23.24 -14.49 27.49
C LEU A 341 24.06 -15.29 28.50
N SER A 342 23.72 -16.56 28.69
CA SER A 342 24.41 -17.45 29.63
C SER A 342 24.62 -18.84 29.03
N THR A 343 25.65 -19.55 29.48
CA THR A 343 25.80 -20.99 29.19
C THR A 343 25.14 -21.87 30.24
N THR A 344 24.72 -21.28 31.36
CA THR A 344 24.04 -21.99 32.44
C THR A 344 22.58 -22.22 32.07
N GLU A 345 22.09 -23.44 32.30
CA GLU A 345 20.69 -23.79 32.06
C GLU A 345 19.74 -22.98 32.96
N PRO A 346 18.62 -22.46 32.42
CA PRO A 346 17.62 -21.74 33.20
C PRO A 346 16.88 -22.66 34.17
N SER A 347 16.14 -22.04 35.09
CA SER A 347 15.20 -22.78 35.94
C SER A 347 14.09 -23.43 35.11
N ASP A 348 13.47 -24.50 35.64
CA ASP A 348 12.32 -25.14 35.00
C ASP A 348 11.14 -24.19 34.80
N GLU A 349 10.96 -23.24 35.73
CA GLU A 349 9.93 -22.20 35.67
C GLU A 349 10.19 -21.24 34.50
N ASP A 350 11.40 -20.68 34.40
CA ASP A 350 11.77 -19.75 33.32
C ASP A 350 11.69 -20.41 31.94
N ARG A 351 11.93 -21.72 31.87
CA ARG A 351 11.80 -22.51 30.65
C ARG A 351 10.33 -22.77 30.30
N ALA A 352 9.50 -23.11 31.27
CA ALA A 352 8.08 -23.37 31.07
C ALA A 352 7.32 -22.11 30.65
N GLU A 353 7.68 -20.96 31.20
CA GLU A 353 7.10 -19.65 30.86
C GLU A 353 7.71 -19.03 29.59
N GLY A 354 8.73 -19.66 28.99
CA GLY A 354 9.38 -19.18 27.78
C GLY A 354 10.19 -17.89 27.97
N ARG A 355 10.55 -17.53 29.21
CA ARG A 355 11.41 -16.37 29.53
C ARG A 355 12.87 -16.59 29.12
N SER A 356 13.28 -17.84 28.96
CA SER A 356 14.61 -18.23 28.53
C SER A 356 14.56 -19.13 27.31
N VAL A 357 15.23 -18.74 26.21
CA VAL A 357 15.25 -19.49 24.96
C VAL A 357 16.65 -19.97 24.58
N PRO A 358 16.80 -21.21 24.08
CA PRO A 358 18.08 -21.70 23.60
C PRO A 358 18.42 -21.06 22.24
N VAL A 359 19.63 -20.51 22.15
CA VAL A 359 20.13 -19.80 20.97
C VAL A 359 21.55 -20.25 20.62
N LEU A 360 21.87 -20.25 19.33
CA LEU A 360 23.26 -20.26 18.88
C LEU A 360 23.73 -18.82 18.72
N SER A 361 24.79 -18.49 19.45
CA SER A 361 25.49 -17.22 19.32
C SER A 361 26.96 -17.47 19.00
N THR A 362 27.60 -16.48 18.38
CA THR A 362 29.06 -16.50 18.24
C THR A 362 29.73 -16.07 19.54
N ARG A 363 30.66 -16.88 20.06
CA ARG A 363 31.56 -16.46 21.15
C ARG A 363 32.45 -15.33 20.63
N GLY A 364 32.45 -14.20 21.35
CA GLY A 364 33.27 -13.02 21.06
C GLY A 364 34.75 -13.26 21.26
#